data_AF-A0A3C1SXR3-F1
#
_entry.id   AF-A0A3C1SXR3-F1
#
_cell.length_a   1.000
_cell.length_b   1.000
_cell.length_c   1.000
_cell.angle_alpha   90.00
_cell.angle_beta   90.00
_cell.angle_gamma   90.00
#
_symmetry.space_group_name_H-M   'P 1'
#
loop_
_entity.id
_entity.type
_entity.pdbx_description
1 polymer ?
#
loop_
_entity_poly.entity_id
_entity_poly.type
_entity_poly.pdbx_seq_one_letter_code
_entity_poly.pdbx_strand_id
1 'polypeptide(L)'
;CRKTKFQVVDCGRLAKDYLKQVLQNLPDELLIEPIGIDHYNRILVKVYKGDTDVGKLMVEAGMAFSYKDTYRQEEDLAKAEKLGFWDFYTPPIQPYKWRKMNRR
;
A
#
# COMPACT_ATOMS: atom_id res chain seq x y z
N CYS A 1 -3.89 13.59 0.66
CA CYS A 1 -5.24 13.12 0.30
C CYS A 1 -6.24 13.86 1.18
N ARG A 2 -7.55 13.75 0.93
CA ARG A 2 -8.58 14.48 1.69
C ARG A 2 -9.54 13.49 2.32
N LYS A 3 -9.52 13.35 3.64
CA LYS A 3 -10.45 12.47 4.36
C LYS A 3 -11.88 12.99 4.22
N THR A 4 -12.06 14.30 4.37
CA THR A 4 -13.33 15.01 4.12
C THR A 4 -13.08 16.21 3.22
N LYS A 5 -14.14 16.92 2.81
CA LYS A 5 -14.04 18.16 2.02
C LYS A 5 -13.10 19.21 2.65
N PHE A 6 -13.02 19.26 3.98
CA PHE A 6 -12.28 20.27 4.73
C PHE A 6 -11.01 19.74 5.41
N GLN A 7 -10.80 18.42 5.43
CA GLN A 7 -9.69 17.80 6.14
C GLN A 7 -8.70 17.13 5.17
N VAL A 8 -7.52 17.73 5.05
CA VAL A 8 -6.37 17.15 4.35
C VAL A 8 -5.59 16.28 5.33
N VAL A 9 -5.20 15.08 4.89
CA VAL A 9 -4.35 14.17 5.67
C VAL A 9 -3.18 13.67 4.82
N ASP A 10 -2.09 13.31 5.50
CA ASP A 10 -0.92 12.67 4.91
C ASP A 10 -1.17 11.16 4.79
N CYS A 11 -1.66 10.73 3.63
CA CYS A 11 -1.90 9.31 3.35
C CYS A 11 -0.61 8.47 3.40
N GLY A 12 0.57 9.06 3.16
CA GLY A 12 1.84 8.35 3.25
C GLY A 12 2.17 7.98 4.69
N ARG A 13 1.98 8.92 5.63
CA ARG A 13 2.09 8.63 7.08
C ARG A 13 1.04 7.64 7.55
N LEU A 14 -0.21 7.81 7.11
CA LEU A 14 -1.31 6.90 7.46
C LEU A 14 -1.02 5.46 7.03
N ALA A 15 -0.55 5.24 5.79
CA ALA A 15 -0.15 3.92 5.31
C ALA A 15 1.05 3.36 6.10
N LYS A 16 2.05 4.20 6.41
CA LYS A 16 3.22 3.79 7.22
C LYS A 16 2.81 3.33 8.62
N ASP A 17 1.90 4.05 9.27
CA ASP A 17 1.46 3.72 10.63
C ASP A 17 0.60 2.46 10.63
N TYR A 18 -0.22 2.23 9.60
CA TYR A 18 -0.92 0.96 9.43
C TYR A 18 0.05 -0.22 9.24
N LEU A 19 1.08 -0.08 8.40
CA LEU A 19 2.11 -1.10 8.23
C LEU A 19 2.78 -1.47 9.56
N LYS A 20 3.12 -0.47 10.39
CA LYS A 20 3.69 -0.74 11.71
C LYS A 20 2.75 -1.56 12.59
N GLN A 21 1.46 -1.24 12.58
CA GLN A 21 0.46 -1.99 13.36
C GLN A 21 0.35 -3.44 12.86
N VAL A 22 0.29 -3.66 11.53
CA VAL A 22 0.31 -5.00 10.94
C VAL A 22 1.53 -5.79 11.42
N LEU A 23 2.71 -5.18 11.34
CA LEU A 23 3.96 -5.84 11.75
C LEU A 23 4.07 -6.07 13.26
N GLN A 24 3.36 -5.31 14.09
CA GLN A 24 3.35 -5.50 15.55
C GLN A 24 2.30 -6.52 16.02
N ASN A 25 1.16 -6.59 15.33
CA ASN A 25 0.01 -7.37 15.77
C ASN A 25 0.03 -8.83 15.31
N LEU A 26 0.71 -9.13 14.21
CA LEU A 26 0.87 -10.51 13.77
C LEU A 26 1.91 -11.21 14.67
N PRO A 27 1.61 -12.39 15.23
CA PRO A 27 2.64 -13.24 15.84
C PRO A 27 3.62 -13.70 14.75
N ASP A 28 4.68 -14.41 15.12
CA ASP A 28 5.70 -14.98 14.21
C ASP A 28 6.85 -14.05 13.78
N GLU A 29 7.89 -14.68 13.23
CA GLU A 29 9.04 -14.02 12.65
C GLU A 29 8.73 -13.50 11.24
N LEU A 30 9.54 -12.52 10.81
CA LEU A 30 9.40 -11.90 9.51
C LEU A 30 10.21 -12.69 8.48
N LEU A 31 9.53 -13.21 7.46
CA LEU A 31 10.14 -13.87 6.32
C LEU A 31 10.25 -12.89 5.15
N ILE A 32 11.43 -12.81 4.55
CA ILE A 32 11.71 -11.95 3.39
C ILE A 32 12.11 -12.83 2.22
N GLU A 33 11.32 -12.78 1.14
CA GLU A 33 11.56 -13.53 -0.08
C GLU A 33 11.96 -12.59 -1.21
N PRO A 34 13.21 -12.62 -1.70
CA PRO A 34 13.60 -11.87 -2.89
C PRO A 34 12.85 -12.36 -4.13
N ILE A 35 12.28 -11.43 -4.89
CA ILE A 35 11.53 -11.74 -6.12
C ILE A 35 12.17 -11.16 -7.39
N GLY A 36 13.20 -10.31 -7.24
CA GLY A 36 13.93 -9.77 -8.38
C GLY A 36 14.65 -8.47 -8.05
N ILE A 37 15.16 -7.83 -9.10
CA ILE A 37 15.84 -6.53 -9.02
C ILE A 37 15.14 -5.58 -9.98
N ASP A 38 14.84 -4.36 -9.52
CA ASP A 38 14.21 -3.33 -10.36
C ASP A 38 15.22 -2.58 -11.25
N HIS A 39 14.71 -1.70 -12.12
CA HIS A 39 15.53 -0.88 -13.01
C HIS A 39 16.52 0.06 -12.28
N TYR A 40 16.28 0.35 -11.00
CA TYR A 40 17.15 1.17 -10.16
C TYR A 40 18.11 0.33 -9.32
N ASN A 41 18.28 -0.95 -9.67
CA ASN A 41 19.15 -1.90 -9.00
C ASN A 41 18.76 -2.16 -7.53
N ARG A 42 17.47 -2.07 -7.20
CA ARG A 42 16.94 -2.36 -5.85
C ARG A 42 16.39 -3.77 -5.81
N ILE A 43 16.68 -4.49 -4.72
CA ILE A 43 16.10 -5.81 -4.47
C ILE A 43 14.63 -5.64 -4.16
N LEU A 44 13.78 -6.27 -4.96
CA LEU A 44 12.36 -6.41 -4.70
C LEU A 44 12.13 -7.66 -3.86
N VAL A 45 11.31 -7.52 -2.82
CA VAL A 45 11.01 -8.61 -1.90
C VAL A 45 9.50 -8.72 -1.68
N LYS A 46 9.04 -9.94 -1.41
CA LYS A 46 7.80 -10.17 -0.68
C LYS A 46 8.13 -10.35 0.79
N VAL A 47 7.25 -9.83 1.65
CA VAL A 47 7.42 -9.92 3.10
C VAL A 47 6.22 -10.66 3.65
N TYR A 48 6.50 -11.71 4.42
CA TYR A 48 5.51 -12.50 5.10
C TYR A 48 5.73 -12.45 6.60
N LYS A 49 4.65 -12.64 7.34
CA LYS A 49 4.68 -12.85 8.78
C LYS A 49 3.74 -13.99 9.12
N GLY A 50 4.30 -15.15 9.46
CA GLY A 50 3.60 -16.42 9.34
C GLY A 50 3.15 -16.65 7.90
N ASP A 51 1.88 -17.03 7.71
CA ASP A 51 1.27 -17.22 6.37
C ASP A 51 0.73 -15.93 5.74
N THR A 52 0.89 -14.78 6.41
CA THR A 52 0.33 -13.50 5.95
C THR A 52 1.30 -12.80 5.00
N ASP A 53 0.91 -12.65 3.74
CA ASP A 53 1.57 -11.73 2.79
C ASP A 53 1.25 -10.27 3.19
N VAL A 54 2.26 -9.59 3.75
CA VAL A 54 2.11 -8.21 4.26
C VAL A 54 1.81 -7.24 3.12
N GLY A 55 2.40 -7.45 1.94
CA GLY A 55 2.16 -6.60 0.78
C GLY A 55 0.72 -6.70 0.29
N LYS A 56 0.19 -7.92 0.24
CA LYS A 56 -1.21 -8.19 -0.08
C LYS A 56 -2.16 -7.53 0.92
N LEU A 57 -1.93 -7.76 2.22
CA LEU A 57 -2.77 -7.22 3.29
C LEU A 57 -2.85 -5.68 3.26
N MET A 58 -1.73 -5.02 2.95
CA MET A 58 -1.70 -3.55 2.79
C MET A 58 -2.61 -3.06 1.65
N VAL A 59 -2.71 -3.83 0.56
CA VAL A 59 -3.57 -3.50 -0.59
C VAL A 59 -5.03 -3.78 -0.26
N GLU A 60 -5.33 -4.94 0.33
CA GLU A 60 -6.68 -5.31 0.78
C GLU A 60 -7.25 -4.28 1.76
N ALA A 61 -6.43 -3.78 2.69
CA ALA A 61 -6.85 -2.76 3.65
C ALA A 61 -7.04 -1.36 3.04
N GLY A 62 -6.78 -1.17 1.74
CA GLY A 62 -6.82 0.15 1.10
C GLY A 62 -5.74 1.10 1.61
N MET A 63 -4.57 0.56 1.97
CA MET A 63 -3.40 1.31 2.47
C MET A 63 -2.22 1.31 1.51
N ALA A 64 -2.31 0.57 0.40
CA ALA A 64 -1.34 0.55 -0.68
C ALA A 64 -2.04 0.42 -2.04
N PHE A 65 -1.31 0.78 -3.10
CA PHE A 65 -1.73 0.52 -4.47
C PHE A 65 -1.16 -0.81 -4.94
N SER A 66 -1.89 -1.49 -5.83
CA SER A 66 -1.36 -2.61 -6.60
C SER A 66 -0.18 -2.16 -7.49
N TYR A 67 0.70 -3.09 -7.84
CA TYR A 67 1.78 -2.84 -8.80
C TYR A 67 1.70 -3.82 -9.96
N LYS A 68 1.43 -3.27 -11.17
CA LYS A 68 1.14 -4.07 -12.37
C LYS A 68 -0.01 -5.04 -12.09
N ASP A 69 0.21 -6.34 -12.28
CA ASP A 69 -0.80 -7.38 -12.07
C ASP A 69 -0.79 -7.92 -10.63
N THR A 70 0.21 -7.55 -9.82
CA THR A 70 0.32 -8.00 -8.43
C THR A 70 -0.74 -7.30 -7.56
N TYR A 71 -1.57 -8.11 -6.90
CA TYR A 71 -2.65 -7.70 -5.99
C TYR A 71 -3.76 -6.85 -6.64
N ARG A 72 -3.97 -7.00 -7.95
CA ARG A 72 -4.94 -6.18 -8.68
C ARG A 72 -6.38 -6.44 -8.24
N GLN A 73 -6.74 -7.70 -8.00
CA GLN A 73 -8.08 -8.07 -7.55
C GLN A 73 -8.36 -7.52 -6.16
N GLU A 74 -7.38 -7.62 -5.26
CA GLU A 74 -7.42 -7.11 -3.90
C GLU A 74 -7.62 -5.58 -3.89
N GLU A 75 -6.93 -4.85 -4.77
CA GLU A 75 -7.12 -3.41 -4.87
C GLU A 75 -8.51 -3.04 -5.41
N ASP A 76 -9.02 -3.79 -6.39
CA ASP A 76 -10.34 -3.54 -6.97
C ASP A 76 -11.46 -3.82 -5.95
N LEU A 77 -11.32 -4.87 -5.13
CA LEU A 77 -12.19 -5.13 -3.99
C LEU A 77 -12.11 -4.01 -2.95
N ALA A 78 -10.90 -3.60 -2.54
CA ALA A 78 -10.72 -2.53 -1.57
C ALA A 78 -11.33 -1.19 -2.04
N LYS A 79 -11.29 -0.90 -3.36
CA LYS A 79 -11.98 0.27 -3.93
C LYS A 79 -13.49 0.11 -3.90
N ALA A 80 -14.01 -1.05 -4.29
CA ALA A 80 -15.44 -1.33 -4.33
C ALA A 80 -16.08 -1.22 -2.93
N GLU A 81 -15.37 -1.73 -1.92
CA GLU A 81 -15.79 -1.71 -0.52
C GLU A 81 -15.41 -0.42 0.21
N LYS A 82 -14.72 0.51 -0.48
CA LYS A 82 -14.22 1.77 0.10
C LYS A 82 -13.37 1.56 1.35
N LEU A 83 -12.43 0.62 1.31
CA LEU A 83 -11.53 0.36 2.43
C LEU A 83 -10.41 1.40 2.52
N GLY A 84 -9.96 1.67 3.74
CA GLY A 84 -8.80 2.53 4.00
C GLY A 84 -8.92 3.92 3.37
N PHE A 85 -7.92 4.32 2.59
CA PHE A 85 -7.94 5.62 1.93
C PHE A 85 -8.91 5.71 0.74
N TRP A 86 -9.57 4.61 0.35
CA TRP A 86 -10.55 4.61 -0.74
C TRP A 86 -11.89 5.23 -0.33
N ASP A 87 -12.21 5.27 0.97
CA ASP A 87 -13.40 5.98 1.49
C ASP A 87 -13.22 7.51 1.53
N PHE A 88 -11.99 7.98 1.37
CA PHE A 88 -11.68 9.39 1.56
C PHE A 88 -12.37 10.24 0.49
N TYR A 89 -12.83 11.44 0.87
CA TYR A 89 -13.40 12.42 -0.07
C TYR A 89 -12.51 12.64 -1.31
N THR A 90 -11.20 12.58 -1.14
CA THR A 90 -10.26 12.46 -2.26
C THR A 90 -9.14 11.48 -1.88
N PRO A 91 -9.14 10.25 -2.43
CA PRO A 91 -8.07 9.28 -2.24
C PRO A 91 -6.70 9.81 -2.72
N PRO A 92 -5.57 9.24 -2.28
CA PRO A 92 -4.27 9.57 -2.84
C PRO A 92 -4.20 9.23 -4.33
N ILE A 93 -3.32 9.90 -5.06
CA ILE A 93 -3.01 9.52 -6.44
C ILE A 93 -1.87 8.51 -6.46
N GLN A 94 -1.85 7.63 -7.47
CA GLN A 94 -0.78 6.65 -7.64
C GLN A 94 0.60 7.34 -7.69
N PRO A 95 1.64 6.81 -6.99
CA PRO A 95 2.93 7.48 -6.88
C PRO A 95 3.60 7.78 -8.23
N TYR A 96 3.48 6.90 -9.23
CA TYR A 96 4.07 7.14 -10.54
C TYR A 96 3.38 8.29 -11.29
N LYS A 97 2.05 8.45 -11.12
CA LYS A 97 1.30 9.57 -11.71
C LYS A 97 1.77 10.88 -11.09
N TRP A 98 1.89 10.93 -9.76
CA TRP A 98 2.45 12.09 -9.07
C TRP A 98 3.87 12.41 -9.55
N ARG A 99 4.76 11.41 -9.62
CA ARG A 99 6.13 11.61 -10.12
C ARG A 99 6.17 12.14 -11.55
N LYS A 100 5.29 11.67 -12.44
CA LYS A 100 5.21 12.16 -13.83
C LYS A 100 4.76 13.61 -13.90
N MET A 101 3.77 14.01 -13.08
CA MET A 101 3.25 15.39 -13.03
C MET A 101 4.24 16.36 -12.38
N ASN A 102 5.11 15.87 -11.49
CA ASN A 102 6.06 16.69 -10.73
C ASN A 102 7.51 16.46 -11.21
N ARG A 103 7.70 15.97 -12.45
CA ARG A 103 9.02 15.94 -13.07
C ARG A 103 9.49 17.39 -13.24
N ARG A 104 10.59 17.72 -12.57
CA ARG A 104 11.36 18.93 -12.84
C ARG A 104 12.22 18.73 -14.08
#